data_AF-A0AAJ6J079-F1
#
_entry.id   AF-A0AAJ6J079-F1
#
_cell.length_a   1.000
_cell.length_b   1.000
_cell.length_c   1.000
_cell.angle_alpha   90.00
_cell.angle_beta   90.00
_cell.angle_gamma   90.00
#
_symmetry.space_group_name_H-M   'P 1'
#
loop_
_entity.id
_entity.type
_entity.pdbx_description
1 polymer ?
#
loop_
_entity_poly.entity_id
_entity_poly.type
_entity_poly.pdbx_seq_one_letter_code
_entity_poly.pdbx_strand_id
1 'polypeptide(L)' 'MKFLVLGATGRTGVHFVKRALDQGHQVTALIRRADANVDPRAHINQWHCH' A
#
# COMPACT_ATOMS: atom_id res chain seq x y z
N MET A 1 6.96 -12.14 4.49
CA MET A 1 7.24 -11.03 5.45
C MET A 1 6.16 -9.96 5.34
N LYS A 2 6.08 -9.05 6.32
CA LYS A 2 5.12 -7.94 6.38
C LYS A 2 5.82 -6.60 6.07
N PHE A 3 5.31 -5.85 5.10
CA PHE A 3 5.82 -4.53 4.72
C PHE A 3 4.78 -3.45 4.98
N LEU A 4 5.19 -2.35 5.62
CA LEU A 4 4.41 -1.13 5.70
C LEU A 4 4.96 -0.14 4.66
N VAL A 5 4.10 0.30 3.75
CA VAL A 5 4.48 1.18 2.63
C VAL A 5 3.81 2.54 2.81
N LEU A 6 4.61 3.56 3.05
CA LEU A 6 4.18 4.95 3.04
C LEU A 6 4.20 5.47 1.60
N GLY A 7 3.08 6.02 1.11
CA GLY A 7 3.01 6.50 -0.27
C GLY A 7 2.89 5.38 -1.30
N ALA A 8 2.18 4.30 -0.96
CA ALA A 8 1.85 3.17 -1.83
C ALA A 8 1.19 3.58 -3.17
N THR A 9 0.68 4.81 -3.25
CA THR A 9 -0.03 5.38 -4.40
C THR A 9 0.86 6.23 -5.31
N GLY A 10 2.10 6.51 -4.89
CA GLY A 10 3.07 7.23 -5.71
C GLY A 10 3.66 6.36 -6.82
N ARG A 11 4.30 6.99 -7.82
CA ARG A 11 4.93 6.29 -8.98
C ARG A 11 5.80 5.10 -8.58
N THR A 12 6.61 5.24 -7.53
CA THR A 12 7.47 4.14 -7.05
C THR A 12 6.70 3.17 -6.15
N GLY A 13 5.81 3.69 -5.30
CA GLY A 13 5.03 2.90 -4.35
C GLY A 13 4.19 1.83 -5.03
N VAL A 14 3.52 2.17 -6.13
CA VAL A 14 2.68 1.22 -6.87
C VAL A 14 3.47 0.03 -7.42
N HIS A 15 4.69 0.27 -7.93
CA HIS A 15 5.55 -0.79 -8.44
C HIS A 15 6.13 -1.65 -7.32
N PHE A 16 6.49 -1.03 -6.19
CA PHE A 16 6.97 -1.76 -5.02
C PHE A 16 5.89 -2.68 -4.44
N VAL A 17 4.68 -2.15 -4.21
CA VAL A 17 3.54 -2.89 -3.67
C VAL A 17 3.23 -4.10 -4.54
N LYS A 18 3.13 -3.90 -5.86
CA LYS A 18 2.88 -4.97 -6.82
C LYS A 18 3.94 -6.07 -6.72
N ARG A 19 5.22 -5.71 -6.73
CA ARG A 19 6.31 -6.69 -6.68
C ARG A 19 6.39 -7.42 -5.35
N ALA A 20 6.16 -6.73 -4.23
CA ALA A 20 6.15 -7.34 -2.91
C ALA A 20 4.99 -8.34 -2.77
N LEU A 21 3.79 -7.98 -3.25
CA LEU A 21 2.62 -8.87 -3.30
C LEU A 21 2.86 -10.09 -4.20
N ASP A 22 3.42 -9.88 -5.39
CA ASP A 22 3.71 -10.96 -6.34
C ASP A 22 4.77 -11.95 -5.79
N GLN A 23 5.63 -11.51 -4.88
CA GLN A 23 6.57 -12.36 -4.15
C GLN A 23 5.94 -13.05 -2.91
N GLY A 24 4.63 -12.90 -2.67
CA GLY A 24 3.94 -13.49 -1.53
C GLY A 24 4.13 -12.75 -0.20
N HIS A 25 4.59 -11.50 -0.23
CA HIS A 25 4.70 -10.68 0.97
C HIS A 25 3.37 -10.01 1.31
N GLN A 26 3.08 -9.89 2.60
CA GLN A 26 1.95 -9.10 3.07
C GLN A 26 2.32 -7.62 3.06
N VAL A 27 1.55 -6.81 2.33
CA VAL A 27 1.78 -5.36 2.22
C VAL A 27 0.64 -4.62 2.88
N THR A 28 0.97 -3.69 3.78
CA THR A 28 0.06 -2.70 4.34
C THR A 28 0.40 -1.34 3.75
N ALA A 29 -0.51 -0.77 2.98
CA ALA A 29 -0.39 0.54 2.38
C ALA A 29 -0.95 1.61 3.34
N LEU A 30 -0.10 2.55 3.75
CA LEU A 30 -0.55 3.72 4.48
C LEU A 30 -0.97 4.81 3.49
N ILE A 31 -2.27 5.07 3.40
CA ILE A 31 -2.81 6.10 2.51
C ILE A 31 -3.46 7.21 3.32
N ARG A 32 -3.28 8.45 2.84
CA ARG A 32 -3.86 9.66 3.46
C ARG A 32 -5.31 9.91 3.04
N ARG A 33 -5.71 9.41 1.88
CA ARG A 33 -7.06 9.56 1.33
C ARG A 33 -7.58 8.20 0.88
N ALA A 34 -8.85 7.94 1.13
CA ALA A 34 -9.52 6.68 0.80
C ALA A 34 -9.63 6.42 -0.72
N ASP A 35 -9.57 7.49 -1.53
CA ASP A 35 -9.69 7.45 -2.99
C ASP A 35 -8.40 7.01 -3.71
N ALA A 36 -7.36 6.67 -2.95
CA ALA A 36 -6.06 6.44 -3.52
C ALA A 36 -5.98 5.04 -4.16
N ASN A 37 -5.64 5.00 -5.46
CA ASN A 37 -5.58 3.78 -6.24
C ASN A 37 -4.37 2.91 -5.82
N VAL A 38 -4.64 1.85 -5.05
CA VAL A 38 -3.66 0.84 -4.62
C VAL A 38 -4.13 -0.53 -5.10
N ASP A 39 -3.19 -1.46 -5.34
CA ASP A 39 -3.52 -2.85 -5.66
C ASP A 39 -4.48 -3.42 -4.59
N PRO A 40 -5.65 -3.97 -4.97
CA PRO A 40 -6.67 -4.43 -4.03
C PRO A 40 -6.21 -5.62 -3.18
N ARG A 41 -5.11 -6.28 -3.54
CA ARG A 41 -4.48 -7.34 -2.73
C ARG A 41 -3.69 -6.78 -1.54
N ALA A 42 -3.36 -5.49 -1.53
CA ALA A 42 -2.72 -4.82 -0.40
C ALA A 42 -3.73 -4.47 0.69
N HIS A 43 -3.32 -4.61 1.95
CA HIS A 43 -4.13 -4.13 3.08
C HIS A 43 -4.03 -2.61 3.14
N ILE A 44 -5.16 -1.91 3.15
CA ILE A 44 -5.18 -0.45 3.22
C ILE A 44 -5.37 -0.02 4.67
N ASN A 45 -4.46 0.81 5.17
CA ASN A 45 -4.59 1.43 6.48
C ASN A 45 -4.70 2.96 6.30
N GLN A 46 -5.92 3.46 6.46
CA GLN A 46 -6.24 4.88 6.41
C GLN A 46 -6.21 5.45 7.82
N TRP A 47 -5.29 6.38 8.09
CA TRP A 47 -5.31 7.14 9.33
C TRP A 47 -6.28 8.32 9.16
N HIS A 48 -7.35 8.31 9.95
CA HIS A 48 -8.10 9.53 10.23
C HIS A 48 -7.36 10.29 11.33
N CYS A 49 -6.80 11.45 10.98
CA CYS A 49 -6.49 12.46 12.00
C CYS A 49 -7.83 13.07 12.41
N HIS A 50 -8.27 12.78 13.63
CA HIS A 50 -9.40 13.45 14.28
C HIS A 50 -8.90 14.67 15.07
#